data_AF-A0A920IN51-F1
#
_entry.id   AF-A0A920IN51-F1
#
_cell.length_a   1.000
_cell.length_b   1.000
_cell.length_c   1.000
_cell.angle_alpha   90.00
_cell.angle_beta   90.00
_cell.angle_gamma   90.00
#
_symmetry.space_group_name_H-M   'P 1'
#
loop_
_entity.id
_entity.type
_entity.pdbx_description
1 polymer ?
#
loop_
_entity_poly.entity_id
_entity_poly.type
_entity_poly.pdbx_seq_one_letter_code
_entity_poly.pdbx_strand_id
1 'polypeptide(L)'
;MFKNYSSLNRNLFNKFNFIRWGTDALGYMRCAEGIIDAVIERDIKMWDIAAIIPIIKASGGIITTWDNKLPGTNDTVIACNDKKLHKMLVNTLQNYL
;
A
#
# COMPACT_ATOMS: atom_id res chain seq x y z
N MET A 1 -12.57 -7.08 -8.44
CA MET A 1 -11.58 -7.99 -9.08
C MET A 1 -10.80 -7.19 -10.12
N PHE A 2 -9.47 -7.16 -10.04
CA PHE A 2 -8.65 -6.40 -10.98
C PHE A 2 -8.88 -6.89 -12.41
N LYS A 3 -9.40 -6.03 -13.30
CA LYS A 3 -9.61 -6.36 -14.73
C LYS A 3 -8.31 -6.80 -15.45
N ASN A 4 -7.15 -6.50 -14.86
CA ASN A 4 -5.81 -6.74 -15.41
C ASN A 4 -4.91 -7.59 -14.48
N TYR A 5 -5.45 -8.61 -13.81
CA TYR A 5 -4.70 -9.44 -12.86
C TYR A 5 -3.40 -10.02 -13.44
N SER A 6 -3.40 -10.54 -14.66
CA SER A 6 -2.19 -11.12 -15.28
C SER A 6 -1.07 -10.09 -15.46
N SER A 7 -1.42 -8.84 -15.78
CA SER A 7 -0.44 -7.75 -15.90
C SER A 7 0.12 -7.34 -14.53
N LEU A 8 -0.75 -7.21 -13.52
CA LEU A 8 -0.37 -6.96 -12.13
C LEU A 8 0.55 -8.06 -11.60
N ASN A 9 0.20 -9.32 -11.84
CA ASN A 9 0.99 -10.46 -11.38
C ASN A 9 2.41 -10.42 -11.95
N ARG A 10 2.53 -10.18 -13.26
CA ARG A 10 3.83 -10.10 -13.94
C ARG A 10 4.66 -8.89 -13.50
N ASN A 11 4.04 -7.73 -13.38
CA ASN A 11 4.76 -6.47 -13.19
C ASN A 11 5.02 -6.12 -11.72
N LEU A 12 4.23 -6.69 -10.82
CA LEU A 12 4.24 -6.39 -9.39
C LEU A 12 4.47 -7.66 -8.56
N PHE A 13 3.51 -8.60 -8.52
CA PHE A 13 3.53 -9.72 -7.55
C PHE A 13 4.76 -10.63 -7.69
N ASN A 14 5.15 -10.99 -8.92
CA ASN A 14 6.34 -11.83 -9.15
C ASN A 14 7.67 -11.16 -8.75
N LYS A 15 7.68 -9.86 -8.40
CA LYS A 15 8.87 -9.15 -7.94
C LYS A 15 9.02 -9.15 -6.42
N PHE A 16 7.99 -9.58 -5.68
CA PHE A 16 8.05 -9.69 -4.23
C PHE A 16 8.45 -11.09 -3.81
N ASN A 17 9.26 -11.20 -2.76
CA ASN A 17 9.69 -12.48 -2.21
C ASN A 17 8.53 -13.23 -1.52
N PHE A 18 7.58 -12.49 -0.94
CA PHE A 18 6.46 -13.05 -0.20
C PHE A 18 5.25 -12.11 -0.29
N ILE A 19 4.05 -12.68 -0.43
CA ILE A 19 2.79 -11.95 -0.48
C ILE A 19 1.80 -12.61 0.47
N ARG A 20 1.18 -11.79 1.32
CA ARG A 20 0.12 -12.22 2.23
C ARG A 20 -1.16 -11.43 1.95
N TRP A 21 -2.25 -12.16 1.74
CA TRP A 21 -3.60 -11.61 1.58
C TRP A 21 -4.38 -11.64 2.91
N GLY A 22 -5.33 -10.73 3.09
CA GLY A 22 -6.26 -10.74 4.22
C GLY A 22 -5.60 -10.40 5.55
N THR A 23 -5.04 -9.20 5.65
CA THR A 23 -4.38 -8.70 6.86
C THR A 23 -5.05 -7.47 7.46
N ASP A 24 -5.85 -6.74 6.67
CA ASP A 24 -6.55 -5.52 7.10
C ASP A 24 -5.61 -4.59 7.91
N ALA A 25 -6.10 -4.03 9.02
CA ALA A 25 -5.32 -3.16 9.92
C ALA A 25 -4.01 -3.80 10.43
N LEU A 26 -3.96 -5.13 10.62
CA LEU A 26 -2.76 -5.81 11.12
C LEU A 26 -1.59 -5.71 10.13
N GLY A 27 -1.87 -5.71 8.82
CA GLY A 27 -0.83 -5.57 7.79
C GLY A 27 -0.09 -4.24 7.93
N TYR A 28 -0.84 -3.16 8.18
CA TYR A 28 -0.27 -1.84 8.41
C TYR A 28 0.55 -1.78 9.70
N MET A 29 0.11 -2.43 10.77
CA MET A 29 0.90 -2.49 12.01
C MET A 29 2.23 -3.23 11.79
N ARG A 30 2.22 -4.34 11.05
CA ARG A 30 3.44 -5.07 10.68
C ARG A 30 4.35 -4.26 9.76
N CYS A 31 3.77 -3.37 8.93
CA CYS A 31 4.53 -2.42 8.14
C CYS A 31 5.17 -1.33 9.02
N ALA A 32 4.44 -0.81 10.01
CA ALA A 32 4.97 0.15 10.98
C ALA A 32 6.13 -0.44 11.81
N GLU A 33 6.06 -1.72 12.17
CA GLU A 33 7.13 -2.47 12.86
C GLU A 33 8.34 -2.77 11.97
N GLY A 34 8.24 -2.58 10.65
CA GLY A 34 9.30 -2.91 9.70
C GLY A 34 9.39 -4.39 9.33
N ILE A 35 8.41 -5.21 9.71
CA ILE A 35 8.34 -6.64 9.34
C ILE A 35 7.81 -6.83 7.91
N ILE A 36 6.91 -5.96 7.46
CA ILE A 36 6.36 -5.95 6.09
C ILE A 36 6.80 -4.68 5.37
N ASP A 37 7.31 -4.83 4.15
CA ASP A 37 7.85 -3.70 3.38
C ASP A 37 6.76 -2.78 2.82
N ALA A 38 5.63 -3.34 2.40
CA ALA A 38 4.52 -2.59 1.85
C ALA A 38 3.16 -3.25 2.07
N VAL A 39 2.13 -2.42 2.22
CA VAL A 39 0.70 -2.78 2.15
C VAL A 39 0.08 -2.02 1.00
N ILE A 40 -0.63 -2.71 0.11
CA ILE A 40 -1.25 -2.14 -1.10
C ILE A 40 -2.72 -2.55 -1.13
N GLU A 41 -3.63 -1.59 -1.00
CA GLU A 41 -5.06 -1.85 -0.94
C GLU A 41 -5.87 -0.92 -1.87
N ARG A 42 -7.08 -1.39 -2.19
CA ARG A 42 -8.09 -0.74 -3.01
C ARG A 42 -9.46 -0.96 -2.35
N ASP A 43 -10.41 -0.10 -2.69
CA ASP A 43 -11.78 -0.09 -2.18
C ASP A 43 -11.82 0.19 -0.67
N ILE A 44 -10.79 0.88 -0.15
CA ILE A 44 -10.67 1.24 1.26
C ILE A 44 -11.47 2.50 1.59
N LYS A 45 -12.06 2.56 2.77
CA LYS A 45 -12.80 3.73 3.24
C LYS A 45 -12.02 4.46 4.31
N MET A 46 -12.35 5.74 4.51
CA MET A 46 -11.59 6.60 5.42
C MET A 46 -11.58 6.07 6.86
N TRP A 47 -12.66 5.42 7.30
CA TRP A 47 -12.75 4.83 8.65
C TRP A 47 -11.80 3.65 8.86
N ASP A 48 -11.39 2.95 7.79
CA ASP A 48 -10.43 1.84 7.88
C ASP A 48 -9.00 2.37 8.07
N ILE A 49 -8.69 3.55 7.53
CA ILE A 49 -7.32 4.08 7.44
C ILE A 49 -7.02 5.26 8.36
N ALA A 50 -8.04 6.00 8.82
CA ALA A 50 -7.84 7.25 9.57
C ALA A 50 -6.95 7.07 10.81
N ALA A 51 -7.15 5.98 11.56
CA ALA A 51 -6.35 5.65 12.73
C ALA A 51 -4.94 5.13 12.38
N ILE A 52 -4.77 4.58 11.18
CA ILE A 52 -3.51 3.97 10.70
C ILE A 52 -2.53 5.04 10.23
N ILE A 53 -3.01 6.11 9.59
CA ILE A 53 -2.17 7.20 9.05
C ILE A 53 -1.18 7.75 10.09
N PRO A 54 -1.59 8.16 11.31
CA PRO A 54 -0.65 8.71 12.28
C PRO A 54 0.36 7.65 12.76
N ILE A 55 -0.03 6.37 12.84
CA ILE A 55 0.85 5.28 13.28
C ILE A 55 1.98 5.05 12.27
N ILE A 56 1.64 4.90 10.98
CA ILE A 56 2.64 4.73 9.91
C ILE A 56 3.59 5.93 9.84
N LYS A 57 3.07 7.15 9.98
CA LYS A 57 3.91 8.35 9.98
C LYS A 57 4.84 8.40 11.20
N ALA A 58 4.35 8.04 12.38
CA ALA A 58 5.13 8.03 13.61
C ALA A 58 6.24 6.97 13.58
N SER A 59 6.04 5.84 12.89
CA SER A 59 7.08 4.83 12.69
C SER A 59 8.16 5.23 11.68
N GLY A 60 8.04 6.41 11.05
CA GLY A 60 8.92 6.87 9.97
C GLY A 60 8.56 6.32 8.59
N GLY A 61 7.48 5.53 8.50
CA GLY A 61 6.93 5.04 7.25
C GLY A 61 6.20 6.13 6.45
N ILE A 62 5.75 5.75 5.26
CA ILE A 62 5.01 6.62 4.34
C ILE A 62 3.70 5.96 3.95
N ILE A 63 2.63 6.75 3.88
CA ILE A 63 1.31 6.30 3.48
C ILE A 63 0.65 7.35 2.56
N THR A 64 0.21 6.90 1.39
CA THR A 64 -0.44 7.74 0.36
C THR A 64 -1.49 6.93 -0.39
N THR A 65 -2.25 7.58 -1.26
CA THR A 65 -2.96 6.90 -2.35
C THR A 65 -1.99 6.43 -3.43
N TRP A 66 -2.46 5.63 -4.41
CA TRP A 66 -1.61 5.17 -5.51
C TRP A 66 -1.19 6.30 -6.46
N ASP A 67 -1.95 7.40 -6.55
CA ASP A 67 -1.59 8.64 -7.25
C ASP A 67 -0.79 9.63 -6.40
N ASN A 68 -0.18 9.16 -5.30
CA ASN A 68 0.70 9.95 -4.43
C ASN A 68 0.01 11.16 -3.75
N LYS A 69 -1.29 11.05 -3.48
CA LYS A 69 -2.07 12.04 -2.72
C LYS A 69 -2.27 11.60 -1.27
N LEU A 70 -2.90 12.48 -0.50
CA LEU A 70 -3.27 12.18 0.88
C LEU A 70 -4.28 11.01 0.92
N PRO A 71 -4.11 10.03 1.84
CA PRO A 71 -5.10 8.97 2.01
C PRO A 71 -6.51 9.54 2.23
N GLY A 72 -7.51 8.92 1.60
CA GLY A 72 -8.90 9.39 1.60
C GLY A 72 -9.30 10.29 0.43
N THR A 73 -8.37 10.72 -0.43
CA THR A 73 -8.72 11.43 -1.68
C THR A 73 -9.27 10.51 -2.78
N ASN A 74 -9.06 9.20 -2.64
CA ASN A 74 -9.69 8.13 -3.41
C ASN A 74 -9.65 6.84 -2.58
N ASP A 75 -10.21 5.76 -3.13
CA ASP A 75 -10.36 4.47 -2.45
C ASP A 75 -9.11 3.58 -2.57
N THR A 76 -7.93 4.16 -2.84
CA THR A 76 -6.66 3.41 -2.90
C THR A 76 -5.71 3.84 -1.79
N VAL A 77 -4.89 2.92 -1.32
CA VAL A 77 -3.87 3.23 -0.34
C VAL A 77 -2.65 2.34 -0.54
N ILE A 78 -1.49 2.92 -0.24
CA ILE A 78 -0.22 2.23 -0.14
C ILE A 78 0.52 2.75 1.09
N ALA A 79 0.95 1.84 1.96
CA ALA A 79 1.85 2.11 3.06
C ALA A 79 3.18 1.40 2.83
N CYS A 80 4.30 2.04 3.14
CA CYS A 80 5.64 1.44 3.03
C CYS A 80 6.53 1.87 4.20
N ASN A 81 7.46 1.00 4.58
CA ASN A 81 8.52 1.31 5.55
C ASN A 81 9.71 2.06 4.90
N ASP A 82 9.90 1.95 3.58
CA ASP A 82 10.97 2.60 2.82
C ASP A 82 10.45 3.57 1.74
N LYS A 83 11.05 4.76 1.66
CA LYS A 83 10.65 5.83 0.72
C LYS A 83 10.99 5.53 -0.73
N LYS A 84 12.07 4.79 -1.01
CA LYS A 84 12.45 4.42 -2.39
C LYS A 84 11.48 3.39 -2.94
N LEU A 85 11.13 2.39 -2.12
CA LEU A 85 10.13 1.39 -2.44
C LEU A 85 8.78 2.06 -2.70
N HIS A 86 8.33 2.95 -1.81
CA HIS A 86 7.08 3.69 -1.99
C HIS A 86 7.03 4.40 -3.35
N LYS A 87 8.07 5.16 -3.70
CA LYS A 87 8.16 5.87 -4.99
C LYS A 87 8.08 4.90 -6.18
N MET A 88 8.77 3.76 -6.12
CA MET A 88 8.74 2.76 -7.17
C MET A 88 7.33 2.14 -7.34
N LEU A 89 6.66 1.85 -6.22
CA LEU A 89 5.33 1.26 -6.22
C LEU A 89 4.28 2.23 -6.72
N VAL A 90 4.28 3.48 -6.26
CA VAL A 90 3.43 4.56 -6.77
C VAL A 90 3.55 4.68 -8.29
N ASN A 91 4.76 4.78 -8.83
CA ASN A 91 4.98 4.87 -10.28
C ASN A 91 4.44 3.65 -11.05
N THR A 92 4.45 2.47 -10.42
CA THR A 92 3.94 1.24 -11.03
C THR A 92 2.42 1.19 -10.97
N LEU A 93 1.84 1.53 -9.81
CA LEU A 93 0.41 1.39 -9.49
C LEU A 93 -0.47 2.42 -10.19
N GLN A 94 0.06 3.61 -10.52
CA GLN A 94 -0.68 4.62 -11.29
C GLN A 94 -1.20 4.12 -12.64
N ASN A 95 -0.51 3.16 -13.25
CA ASN A 95 -0.96 2.52 -14.51
C ASN A 95 -2.21 1.65 -14.35
N TYR A 96 -2.68 1.45 -13.12
CA TYR A 96 -3.80 0.57 -12.77
C TYR A 96 -4.92 1.29 -12.01
N LEU A 97 -4.84 2.63 -11.90
CA LEU A 97 -5.94 3.46 -11.41
C LEU A 97 -7.15 3.40 -12.35
#